data_AF-A0A818FJN6-F1
#
_entry.id   AF-A0A818FJN6-F1
#
_cell.length_a   1.000
_cell.length_b   1.000
_cell.length_c   1.000
_cell.angle_alpha   90.00
_cell.angle_beta   90.00
_cell.angle_gamma   90.00
#
_symmetry.space_group_name_H-M   'P 1'
#
loop_
_entity.id
_entity.type
_entity.pdbx_description
1 polymer ?
#
loop_
_entity_poly.entity_id
_entity_poly.type
_entity_poly.pdbx_seq_one_letter_code
_entity_poly.pdbx_strand_id
1 'polypeptide(L)' 'IDDEPNDIISTFDRKGEHIILGNNRGLIVVKTFPDLKTISSFRITTGTNANTVLRHIEIPRRGKIIYIYI' A
#
# COMPACT_ATOMS: atom_id res chain seq x y z
N ILE A 1 -15.29 11.29 -17.69
CA ILE A 1 -14.22 11.63 -16.73
C ILE A 1 -14.56 10.77 -15.53
N ASP A 2 -13.85 9.66 -15.32
CA ASP A 2 -14.18 8.73 -14.24
C ASP A 2 -13.92 9.41 -12.89
N ASP A 3 -15.01 9.77 -12.22
CA ASP A 3 -15.07 10.26 -10.84
C ASP A 3 -14.97 9.10 -9.84
N GLU A 4 -14.24 8.02 -10.14
CA GLU A 4 -13.87 7.08 -9.08
C GLU A 4 -12.78 7.75 -8.24
N PRO A 5 -13.02 8.08 -6.96
CA PRO A 5 -11.97 8.57 -6.10
C PRO A 5 -10.88 7.49 -6.09
N ASN A 6 -9.70 7.85 -6.58
CA ASN A 6 -8.49 7.06 -6.38
C ASN A 6 -8.14 7.17 -4.90
N ASP A 7 -8.91 6.48 -4.07
CA ASP A 7 -8.70 6.41 -2.64
C ASP A 7 -7.35 5.73 -2.42
N ILE A 8 -6.37 6.56 -2.12
CA ILE A 8 -5.03 6.14 -1.77
C ILE A 8 -4.98 6.08 -0.25
N ILE A 9 -4.78 4.88 0.28
CA ILE A 9 -4.43 4.70 1.69
C ILE A 9 -2.91 4.72 1.84
N SER A 10 -2.45 5.26 2.97
CA SER A 10 -1.02 5.35 3.24
C SER A 10 -0.70 5.16 4.71
N THR A 11 0.49 4.62 5.00
CA THR A 11 1.04 4.55 6.35
C THR A 11 2.57 4.59 6.30
N PHE A 12 3.17 5.10 7.37
CA PHE A 12 4.61 4.92 7.60
C PHE A 12 4.90 3.51 8.09
N ASP A 13 6.11 3.03 7.81
CA ASP A 13 6.65 1.88 8.52
C ASP A 13 6.93 2.23 10.00
N ARG A 14 7.29 1.21 10.80
CA ARG A 14 7.48 1.38 12.24
C ARG A 14 8.55 2.42 12.61
N LYS A 15 9.52 2.65 11.74
CA LYS A 15 10.64 3.56 11.98
C LYS A 15 10.46 4.93 11.36
N GLY A 16 9.47 5.11 10.48
CA GLY A 16 9.31 6.29 9.65
C GLY A 16 10.33 6.40 8.51
N GLU A 17 11.04 5.32 8.18
CA GLU A 17 12.05 5.30 7.09
C GLU A 17 11.37 5.16 5.72
N HIS A 18 10.16 4.57 5.69
CA HIS A 18 9.42 4.29 4.47
C HIS A 18 7.94 4.65 4.58
N ILE A 19 7.36 4.99 3.44
CA ILE A 19 5.92 5.21 3.25
C ILE A 19 5.38 4.07 2.37
N ILE A 20 4.36 3.38 2.86
CA ILE A 20 3.60 2.40 2.11
C ILE A 20 2.33 3.07 1.61
N LEU A 21 2.10 3.01 0.30
CA LEU A 21 0.92 3.53 -0.39
C LEU A 21 0.15 2.36 -0.99
N GLY A 22 -1.18 2.40 -0.93
CA GLY A 22 -2.07 1.44 -1.56
C GLY A 22 -3.23 2.15 -2.25
N ASN A 23 -3.64 1.70 -3.44
CA ASN A 23 -4.83 2.24 -4.12
C ASN A 23 -5.97 1.23 -4.23
N ASN A 24 -7.14 1.70 -4.64
CA ASN A 24 -8.34 0.88 -4.91
C ASN A 24 -8.18 -0.18 -6.03
N ARG A 25 -7.02 -0.26 -6.71
CA ARG A 25 -6.71 -1.25 -7.75
C ARG A 25 -5.71 -2.32 -7.29
N GLY A 26 -5.43 -2.39 -6.00
CA GLY A 26 -4.53 -3.40 -5.43
C GLY A 26 -3.05 -3.10 -5.64
N LEU A 27 -2.69 -1.92 -6.18
CA LEU A 27 -1.28 -1.53 -6.32
C LEU A 27 -0.76 -1.05 -4.97
N ILE A 28 0.32 -1.69 -4.50
CA ILE A 28 1.13 -1.26 -3.37
C ILE A 28 2.42 -0.64 -3.90
N VAL A 29 2.80 0.51 -3.34
CA VAL A 29 4.07 1.17 -3.62
C VAL A 29 4.76 1.49 -2.29
N VAL A 30 6.03 1.12 -2.17
CA VAL A 30 6.88 1.49 -1.03
C VAL A 30 7.87 2.54 -1.48
N LYS A 31 7.86 3.67 -0.76
CA LYS A 31 8.77 4.79 -1.00
C LYS A 31 9.64 5.05 0.22
N THR A 32 10.85 5.52 0.01
CA THR A 32 11.69 6.06 1.08
C THR A 32 11.19 7.42 1.54
N PHE A 33 11.47 7.79 2.78
CA PHE A 33 11.25 9.13 3.31
C PHE A 33 12.59 9.72 3.79
N PRO A 34 12.88 11.02 3.53
CA PRO A 34 12.02 12.04 2.92
C PRO A 34 12.11 12.17 1.39
N ASP A 35 12.99 11.42 0.72
CA ASP A 35 13.30 11.60 -0.70
C ASP A 35 12.29 10.97 -1.69
N LEU A 36 11.28 10.24 -1.19
CA LEU A 36 10.15 9.71 -1.96
C LEU A 36 10.52 8.79 -3.12
N LYS A 37 11.72 8.19 -3.11
CA LYS A 37 12.15 7.24 -4.13
C LYS A 37 11.38 5.93 -3.99
N THR A 38 10.86 5.44 -5.11
CA THR A 38 10.20 4.12 -5.14
C THR A 38 11.26 3.03 -5.01
N ILE A 39 11.14 2.21 -3.96
CA ILE A 39 12.05 1.07 -3.73
C ILE A 39 11.37 -0.27 -4.01
N SER A 40 10.04 -0.30 -4.02
CA SER A 40 9.28 -1.50 -4.39
C SER A 40 7.87 -1.13 -4.84
N SER A 41 7.31 -1.93 -5.73
CA SER A 41 5.90 -1.87 -6.09
C SER A 41 5.42 -3.24 -6.52
N PHE A 42 4.22 -3.62 -6.09
CA PHE A 42 3.60 -4.87 -6.49
C PHE A 42 2.08 -4.73 -6.51
N ARG A 43 1.41 -5.57 -7.29
CA ARG A 43 -0.05 -5.63 -7.31
C ARG A 43 -0.52 -6.88 -6.59
N ILE A 44 -1.52 -6.72 -5.72
CA ILE A 44 -2.22 -7.82 -5.08
C ILE A 44 -3.15 -8.46 -6.11
N THR A 45 -3.04 -9.77 -6.29
CA THR A 45 -3.91 -10.55 -7.17
C THR A 45 -4.74 -11.51 -6.34
N THR A 46 -6.04 -11.57 -6.62
CA THR A 46 -6.86 -12.70 -6.17
C THR A 46 -6.72 -13.83 -7.18
N GLY A 47 -7.23 -15.04 -6.90
CA GLY A 47 -7.25 -16.15 -7.87
C GLY A 47 -8.06 -15.87 -9.14
N THR A 48 -8.59 -14.65 -9.30
CA THR A 48 -9.31 -14.15 -10.47
C THR A 48 -8.58 -12.91 -11.01
N ASN A 49 -8.78 -12.57 -12.29
CA ASN A 49 -8.16 -11.38 -12.89
C ASN A 49 -8.81 -10.03 -12.47
N ALA A 50 -9.66 -10.03 -11.42
CA ALA A 50 -10.31 -8.82 -10.94
C ALA A 50 -9.40 -7.98 -10.02
N ASN A 51 -9.51 -6.66 -10.12
CA ASN A 51 -8.85 -5.75 -9.19
C ASN A 51 -9.41 -5.94 -7.78
N THR A 52 -8.55 -5.78 -6.78
CA THR A 52 -8.92 -5.91 -5.38
C THR A 52 -8.75 -4.56 -4.69
N VAL A 53 -9.80 -4.11 -4.02
CA VAL A 53 -9.81 -2.83 -3.31
C VAL A 53 -9.04 -2.97 -1.99
N LEU A 54 -8.09 -2.09 -1.73
CA LEU A 54 -7.40 -2.01 -0.44
C LEU A 54 -8.25 -1.24 0.57
N ARG A 55 -8.45 -1.81 1.76
CA ARG A 55 -9.23 -1.19 2.85
C ARG A 55 -8.35 -0.61 3.94
N HIS A 56 -7.32 -1.35 4.35
CA HIS A 56 -6.46 -0.94 5.46
C HIS A 56 -5.06 -1.56 5.36
N ILE A 57 -4.06 -0.87 5.91
CA ILE A 57 -2.69 -1.35 6.07
C ILE A 57 -2.32 -1.17 7.54
N GLU A 58 -1.92 -2.26 8.21
CA GLU A 58 -1.50 -2.23 9.61
C GLU A 58 -0.02 -2.57 9.73
N ILE A 59 0.68 -1.75 10.53
CA ILE A 59 2.08 -1.94 10.88
C ILE A 59 2.17 -2.29 12.37
N PRO A 60 2.47 -3.57 12.70
CA PRO A 60 2.64 -4.01 14.07
C PRO A 60 3.78 -3.27 14.78
N ARG A 61 3.62 -3.07 16.09
CA ARG A 61 4.67 -2.46 16.93
C ARG A 61 5.92 -3.33 17.04
N ARG A 62 5.83 -4.64 16.77
CA ARG A 62 6.93 -5.60 16.88
C ARG A 62 6.99 -6.47 15.63
N GLY A 63 8.21 -6.83 15.23
CA GLY A 63 8.46 -7.64 14.03
C GLY A 63 8.68 -6.79 12.78
N LYS A 64 8.74 -7.49 11.63
CA LYS A 64 8.94 -6.92 10.29
C LYS A 64 7.78 -7.24 9.34
N ILE A 65 6.65 -7.69 9.88
CA ILE A 65 5.46 -8.07 9.12
C ILE A 65 4.64 -6.82 8.83
N ILE A 66 3.94 -6.82 7.69
CA ILE A 66 2.96 -5.80 7.31
C ILE A 66 1.66 -6.55 7.01
N TYR A 67 0.55 -6.12 7.61
CA TYR A 67 -0.75 -6.68 7.33
C TYR A 67 -1.48 -5.79 6.33
N ILE A 68 -2.02 -6.42 5.29
CA ILE A 68 -2.80 -5.75 4.26
C ILE A 68 -4.20 -6.35 4.26
N TYR A 69 -5.21 -5.50 4.43
CA TYR A 69 -6.61 -5.87 4.44
C TYR A 69 -7.25 -5.47 3.11
N ILE A 70 -7.68 -6.48 2.37
CA ILE A 70 -8.38 -6.39 1.08
C ILE A 70 -9.88 -6.65 1.25
#